data_AF-A0A5M3MS74-F1
#
_entry.id   AF-A0A5M3MS74-F1
#
_cell.length_a   1.000
_cell.length_b   1.000
_cell.length_c   1.000
_cell.angle_alpha   90.00
_cell.angle_beta   90.00
_cell.angle_gamma   90.00
#
_symmetry.space_group_name_H-M   'P 1'
#
loop_
_entity.id
_entity.type
_entity.pdbx_description
1 polymer ?
#
loop_
_entity_poly.entity_id
_entity_poly.type
_entity_poly.pdbx_seq_one_letter_code
_entity_poly.pdbx_strand_id
1 'polypeptide(L)' 'MYNTMFREDPLDPEKGRRYREKVLPGSTKDEEDLHADFLGRPANAEAFSQELFSQPV' A
#
# COMPACT_ATOMS: atom_id res chain seq x y z
N MET A 1 2.43 0.87 -1.19
CA MET A 1 1.29 0.05 -0.73
C MET A 1 1.42 -1.42 -1.11
N TYR A 2 1.40 -1.76 -2.42
CA TYR A 2 1.45 -3.16 -2.86
C TYR A 2 2.62 -3.95 -2.27
N ASN A 3 3.84 -3.44 -2.47
CA ASN A 3 5.07 -4.09 -2.00
C ASN A 3 5.04 -4.40 -0.49
N THR A 4 4.53 -3.45 0.32
CA THR A 4 4.52 -3.55 1.78
C THR A 4 3.42 -4.46 2.32
N MET A 5 2.20 -4.37 1.78
CA MET A 5 1.06 -5.08 2.37
C MET A 5 0.79 -6.41 1.65
N PHE A 6 0.91 -6.44 0.33
CA PHE A 6 0.38 -7.53 -0.50
C PHE A 6 1.43 -8.43 -1.13
N ARG A 7 2.71 -8.03 -1.21
CA ARG A 7 3.74 -8.79 -1.96
C ARG A 7 3.91 -10.24 -1.49
N GLU A 8 3.79 -10.49 -0.19
CA GLU A 8 3.93 -11.82 0.40
C GLU A 8 2.74 -12.73 0.08
N ASP A 9 1.52 -12.21 0.21
CA ASP A 9 0.28 -12.92 -0.13
C ASP A 9 -0.73 -11.91 -0.72
N PRO A 10 -0.80 -11.81 -2.06
CA PRO A 10 -1.68 -10.84 -2.73
C PRO A 10 -3.17 -11.16 -2.59
N LEU A 11 -3.54 -12.39 -2.23
CA LEU A 11 -4.92 -12.86 -2.15
C LEU A 11 -5.41 -13.06 -0.70
N ASP A 12 -4.61 -12.63 0.28
CA ASP A 12 -4.98 -12.61 1.69
C ASP A 12 -6.31 -11.84 1.90
N PRO A 13 -7.37 -12.52 2.38
CA PRO A 13 -8.68 -11.92 2.54
C PRO A 13 -8.73 -10.85 3.64
N GLU A 14 -7.89 -10.95 4.68
CA GLU A 14 -7.83 -9.96 5.75
C GLU A 14 -7.21 -8.66 5.25
N LYS A 15 -6.13 -8.75 4.48
CA LYS A 15 -5.51 -7.59 3.83
C LYS A 15 -6.43 -6.95 2.79
N GLY A 16 -7.16 -7.76 2.02
CA GLY A 16 -8.18 -7.30 1.09
C GLY A 16 -9.31 -6.55 1.79
N ARG A 17 -9.82 -7.07 2.91
CA ARG A 17 -10.83 -6.39 3.74
C ARG A 17 -10.32 -5.06 4.26
N ARG A 18 -9.09 -5.02 4.79
CA ARG A 18 -8.48 -3.78 5.28
C ARG A 18 -8.38 -2.72 4.18
N TYR A 19 -7.98 -3.10 2.97
CA TYR A 19 -7.89 -2.18 1.84
C TYR A 19 -9.27 -1.64 1.42
N ARG A 20 -10.29 -2.50 1.42
CA ARG A 20 -11.67 -2.08 1.16
C ARG A 20 -12.19 -1.08 2.20
N GLU A 21 -11.87 -1.27 3.47
CA GLU A 21 -12.36 -0.43 4.57
C GLU A 21 -11.57 0.88 4.71
N LYS A 22 -10.28 0.88 4.37
CA LYS A 22 -9.39 2.02 4.60
C LYS A 22 -9.12 2.85 3.35
N VAL A 23 -9.01 2.22 2.18
CA VAL A 23 -8.56 2.87 0.94
C VAL A 23 -9.72 3.12 -0.03
N LEU A 24 -10.55 2.11 -0.28
CA LEU A 24 -11.66 2.21 -1.23
C LEU A 24 -12.84 3.15 -0.85
N PRO A 25 -13.03 3.62 0.40
CA PRO A 25 -14.08 4.61 0.69
C PRO A 25 -13.87 5.97 0.00
N GLY A 26 -12.70 6.23 -0.60
CA GLY A 26 -12.45 7.44 -1.40
C GLY A 26 -12.32 8.71 -0.55
N SER A 27 -12.75 9.84 -1.10
CA SER A 27 -12.44 11.23 -0.68
C SER A 27 -13.03 11.70 0.67
N THR A 28 -13.20 10.79 1.62
CA THR A 28 -13.66 11.12 2.99
C THR A 28 -12.50 11.43 3.93
N LYS A 29 -11.26 11.13 3.53
CA LYS A 29 -10.02 11.41 4.26
C LYS A 29 -8.95 11.93 3.31
N ASP A 30 -8.01 12.71 3.84
CA ASP A 30 -6.82 13.11 3.10
C ASP A 30 -5.99 11.88 2.72
N GLU A 31 -5.39 11.92 1.53
CA GLU A 31 -4.68 10.78 0.95
C GLU A 31 -3.47 10.37 1.81
N GLU A 32 -2.77 11.33 2.40
CA GLU A 32 -1.62 11.09 3.29
C GLU A 32 -2.04 10.35 4.57
N ASP A 33 -3.15 10.77 5.20
CA ASP A 33 -3.69 10.14 6.39
C ASP A 33 -4.18 8.72 6.11
N LEU A 34 -4.84 8.53 4.97
CA LEU A 34 -5.29 7.24 4.48
C LEU A 34 -4.10 6.30 4.26
N HIS A 35 -3.04 6.80 3.62
CA HIS A 35 -1.83 6.03 3.39
C HIS A 35 -1.14 5.66 4.70
N ALA A 36 -1.05 6.58 5.65
CA ALA A 36 -0.47 6.33 6.96
C ALA A 36 -1.27 5.30 7.78
N ASP A 37 -2.59 5.41 7.82
CA ASP A 37 -3.49 4.45 8.51
C ASP A 37 -3.40 3.04 7.88
N PHE A 38 -3.32 2.96 6.55
CA PHE A 38 -3.22 1.68 5.87
C PHE A 38 -1.83 1.02 6.04
N LEU A 39 -0.75 1.80 5.96
CA LEU A 39 0.63 1.29 6.03
C LEU A 39 1.17 1.15 7.46
N GLY A 40 0.56 1.82 8.45
CA GLY A 40 1.09 1.96 9.81
C GLY A 40 2.30 2.89 9.92
N ARG A 41 2.64 3.61 8.84
CA ARG A 41 3.75 4.58 8.74
C ARG A 41 3.48 5.54 7.58
N PRO A 42 4.13 6.73 7.54
CA PRO A 42 4.10 7.57 6.35
C PRO A 42 4.55 6.81 5.10
N ALA A 43 3.89 7.08 3.97
CA ALA A 43 4.30 6.55 2.68
C ALA A 43 5.68 7.10 2.28
N ASN A 44 6.45 6.28 1.56
CA ASN A 44 7.75 6.67 1.01
C ASN A 44 7.94 6.05 -0.38
N ALA A 45 8.93 6.56 -1.13
CA ALA A 45 9.21 6.14 -2.50
C ALA A 45 10.11 4.89 -2.61
N GLU A 46 10.60 4.34 -1.49
CA GLU A 46 11.59 3.26 -1.48
C GLU A 46 11.17 2.03 -2.30
N ALA A 47 9.95 1.52 -2.07
CA ALA A 47 9.44 0.37 -2.80
C ALA A 47 9.28 0.63 -4.31
N PHE A 48 8.96 1.87 -4.68
CA PHE A 48 8.85 2.27 -6.08
C PHE A 48 10.23 2.35 -6.73
N SER A 49 11.22 2.94 -6.05
CA SER A 49 12.60 3.00 -6.52
C SER A 49 13.21 1.61 -6.69
N GLN A 50 12.97 0.70 -5.75
CA GLN A 50 13.43 -0.69 -5.88
C GLN A 50 12.84 -1.36 -7.13
N GLU A 51 11.53 -1.22 -7.38
CA GLU A 51 10.90 -1.85 -8.56
C GLU A 51 11.42 -1.26 -9.88
N LEU A 52 11.73 0.04 -9.92
CA LEU A 52 12.29 0.72 -11.09
C LEU A 52 13.74 0.29 -11.40
N PHE A 53 14.57 0.16 -10.37
CA PHE A 53 16.02 -0.03 -10.54
C PHE A 53 16.52 -1.45 -10.26
N SER A 54 15.65 -2.36 -9.80
CA SER A 54 16.00 -3.78 -9.57
C SER A 54 15.68 -4.68 -10.77
N GLN A 55 15.32 -4.11 -11.93
CA GLN A 55 15.16 -4.91 -13.15
C GLN A 55 16.54 -5.25 -13.74
N PRO A 56 16.85 -6.52 -14.03
CA PRO A 56 18.08 -6.88 -14.71
C PRO A 56 18.06 -6.26 -16.12
N VAL A 57 19.18 -5.62 -16.49
CA VAL A 57 19.45 -5.16 -17.86
C VAL A 57 19.67 -6.35 -18.77
#